data_AF-A0A8S8XJQ0-F1
#
_entry.id   AF-A0A8S8XJQ0-F1
#
_cell.length_a   1.000
_cell.length_b   1.000
_cell.length_c   1.000
_cell.angle_alpha   90.00
_cell.angle_beta   90.00
_cell.angle_gamma   90.00
#
_symmetry.space_group_name_H-M   'P 1'
#
loop_
_entity.id
_entity.type
_entity.pdbx_description
1 polymer ?
#
loop_
_entity_poly.entity_id
_entity_poly.type
_entity_poly.pdbx_seq_one_letter_code
_entity_poly.pdbx_strand_id
1 'polypeptide(L)'
;MVRVLPAIEMKGSEHNNPWGGSKDNPVMLGEKPDGALAGLSTGSDFFCKVAFKPPSSIPQEQVTLNLATNEQEPLTVKGRHDPVLAPRAVAVVEAMAKFAVADLALRGGFYSE
;
A
#
# COMPACT_ATOMS: atom_id res chain seq x y z
N MET A 1 -4.72 17.86 4.99
CA MET A 1 -5.56 17.48 3.84
C MET A 1 -5.78 15.98 3.89
N VAL A 2 -6.96 15.54 4.35
CA VAL A 2 -7.32 14.11 4.35
C VAL A 2 -7.75 13.77 2.93
N ARG A 3 -6.98 12.94 2.22
CA ARG A 3 -7.43 12.38 0.94
C ARG A 3 -8.25 11.13 1.26
N VAL A 4 -9.54 11.22 0.99
CA VAL A 4 -10.50 10.12 1.11
C VAL A 4 -10.28 9.20 -0.10
N LEU A 5 -10.09 7.90 0.14
CA LEU A 5 -9.96 6.93 -0.95
C LEU A 5 -11.33 6.73 -1.61
N PRO A 6 -11.44 6.61 -2.95
CA PRO A 6 -12.75 6.53 -3.62
C PRO A 6 -13.69 5.45 -3.03
N ALA A 7 -13.12 4.32 -2.61
CA ALA A 7 -13.86 3.21 -2.00
C ALA A 7 -14.69 3.61 -0.77
N ILE A 8 -14.20 4.54 0.07
CA ILE A 8 -14.89 4.95 1.30
C ILE A 8 -15.99 6.00 1.06
N GLU A 9 -16.15 6.46 -0.18
CA GLU A 9 -17.25 7.35 -0.59
C GLU A 9 -18.41 6.58 -1.24
N MET A 10 -18.24 5.29 -1.52
CA MET A 10 -19.20 4.46 -2.23
C MET A 10 -20.16 3.74 -1.26
N LYS A 11 -21.40 3.52 -1.70
CA LYS A 11 -22.31 2.58 -1.04
C LYS A 11 -21.82 1.15 -1.28
N GLY A 12 -22.19 0.23 -0.39
CA GLY A 12 -21.88 -1.19 -0.58
C GLY A 12 -22.38 -1.75 -1.92
N SER A 13 -23.54 -1.29 -2.40
CA SER A 13 -24.11 -1.67 -3.71
C SER A 13 -23.38 -1.11 -4.93
N GLU A 14 -22.50 -0.13 -4.72
CA GLU A 14 -21.68 0.49 -5.78
C GLU A 14 -20.26 -0.10 -5.77
N HIS A 15 -19.79 -0.55 -4.60
CA HIS A 15 -18.44 -1.08 -4.43
C HIS A 15 -18.34 -2.59 -4.67
N ASN A 16 -19.41 -3.36 -4.42
CA ASN A 16 -19.34 -4.81 -4.53
C ASN A 16 -19.33 -5.29 -5.98
N ASN A 17 -18.46 -6.24 -6.28
CA ASN A 17 -18.48 -6.94 -7.56
C ASN A 17 -19.37 -8.19 -7.50
N PRO A 18 -20.22 -8.44 -8.52
CA PRO A 18 -21.03 -9.65 -8.56
C PRO A 18 -20.19 -10.89 -8.95
N TRP A 19 -20.64 -12.06 -8.52
CA TRP A 19 -20.09 -13.36 -8.90
C TRP A 19 -20.79 -13.90 -10.16
N GLY A 20 -20.01 -14.56 -11.01
CA GLY A 20 -20.47 -15.28 -12.20
C GLY A 20 -19.68 -16.57 -12.43
N GLY A 21 -19.60 -17.02 -13.69
CA GLY A 21 -18.91 -18.26 -14.05
C GLY A 21 -19.80 -19.49 -13.90
N SER A 22 -19.23 -20.58 -13.39
CA SER A 22 -19.94 -21.83 -13.13
C SER A 22 -19.76 -22.26 -11.67
N LYS A 23 -20.54 -23.26 -11.24
CA LYS A 23 -20.42 -23.85 -9.89
C LYS A 23 -18.98 -24.31 -9.59
N ASP A 24 -18.30 -24.85 -10.59
CA ASP A 24 -16.95 -25.43 -10.45
C ASP A 24 -15.84 -24.41 -10.72
N ASN A 25 -16.18 -23.25 -11.30
CA ASN A 25 -15.24 -22.16 -11.58
C ASN A 25 -15.93 -20.80 -11.38
N PRO A 26 -16.15 -20.38 -10.13
CA PRO A 26 -16.72 -19.07 -9.83
C PRO A 26 -15.71 -17.97 -10.18
N VAL A 27 -16.19 -16.90 -10.83
CA VAL A 27 -15.35 -15.74 -11.17
C VAL A 27 -16.04 -14.44 -10.75
N MET A 28 -15.25 -13.46 -10.30
CA MET A 28 -15.75 -12.11 -10.02
C MET A 28 -15.90 -11.34 -11.34
N LEU A 29 -16.97 -10.56 -11.46
CA LEU A 29 -17.27 -9.76 -12.65
C LEU A 29 -17.07 -8.26 -12.40
N GLY A 30 -16.81 -7.51 -13.48
CA GLY A 30 -16.62 -6.07 -13.46
C GLY A 30 -15.25 -5.65 -14.00
N GLU A 31 -15.01 -4.35 -14.11
CA GLU A 31 -13.75 -3.82 -14.67
C GLU A 31 -12.55 -3.97 -13.71
N LYS A 32 -12.81 -3.91 -12.39
CA LYS A 32 -11.82 -4.06 -11.32
C LYS A 32 -12.40 -4.89 -10.17
N PRO A 33 -12.56 -6.21 -10.37
CA PRO A 33 -13.13 -7.08 -9.36
C PRO A 33 -12.29 -7.09 -8.07
N ASP A 34 -12.95 -7.23 -6.92
CA ASP A 34 -12.28 -7.34 -5.62
C ASP A 34 -11.30 -8.53 -5.62
N GLY A 35 -9.99 -8.28 -5.56
CA GLY A 35 -8.96 -9.33 -5.51
C GLY A 35 -8.90 -10.10 -4.18
N ALA A 36 -9.45 -9.52 -3.11
CA ALA A 36 -9.55 -10.17 -1.81
C ALA A 36 -10.85 -9.78 -1.09
N LEU A 37 -11.51 -10.76 -0.49
CA LEU A 37 -12.72 -10.58 0.33
C LEU A 37 -12.54 -11.32 1.65
N ALA A 38 -12.85 -10.65 2.77
CA ALA A 38 -12.73 -11.22 4.12
C ALA A 38 -11.35 -11.87 4.42
N GLY A 39 -10.27 -11.34 3.82
CA GLY A 39 -8.90 -11.84 4.02
C GLY A 39 -8.52 -13.04 3.14
N LEU A 40 -9.39 -13.47 2.22
CA LEU A 40 -9.12 -14.54 1.27
C LEU A 40 -9.04 -13.99 -0.15
N SER A 41 -8.17 -14.57 -0.97
CA SER A 41 -8.12 -14.24 -2.41
C SER A 41 -9.42 -14.69 -3.10
N THR A 42 -9.90 -13.88 -4.04
CA THR A 42 -11.03 -14.22 -4.92
C THR A 42 -10.59 -14.81 -6.25
N GLY A 43 -9.27 -14.94 -6.47
CA GLY A 43 -8.68 -15.28 -7.77
C GLY A 43 -8.62 -14.11 -8.77
N SER A 44 -9.14 -12.94 -8.42
CA SER A 44 -9.03 -11.72 -9.23
C SER A 44 -7.75 -10.94 -8.94
N ASP A 45 -7.40 -10.01 -9.84
CA ASP A 45 -6.25 -9.11 -9.66
C ASP A 45 -6.32 -8.34 -8.34
N PHE A 46 -5.17 -8.24 -7.66
CA PHE A 46 -5.05 -7.50 -6.41
C PHE A 46 -4.61 -6.05 -6.67
N PHE A 47 -5.40 -5.09 -6.19
CA PHE A 47 -5.08 -3.67 -6.27
C PHE A 47 -4.88 -3.09 -4.88
N CYS A 48 -3.76 -2.39 -4.68
CA CYS A 48 -3.53 -1.61 -3.46
C CYS A 48 -3.12 -0.17 -3.78
N LYS A 49 -3.50 0.75 -2.90
CA LYS A 49 -3.02 2.14 -2.92
C LYS A 49 -2.23 2.37 -1.66
N VAL A 50 -0.99 2.84 -1.81
CA VAL A 50 -0.09 3.12 -0.70
C VAL A 50 0.21 4.62 -0.67
N ALA A 51 0.09 5.23 0.51
CA ALA A 51 0.43 6.62 0.73
C ALA A 51 1.74 6.71 1.52
N PHE A 52 2.74 7.37 0.94
CA PHE A 52 4.01 7.67 1.61
C PHE A 52 3.99 9.11 2.10
N LYS A 53 4.39 9.32 3.36
CA LYS A 53 4.64 10.69 3.84
C LYS A 53 5.85 11.28 3.08
N PRO A 54 5.90 12.62 2.92
CA PRO A 54 7.12 13.26 2.46
C PRO A 54 8.33 12.95 3.37
N PRO A 55 9.54 12.85 2.81
CA PRO A 55 10.75 12.72 3.60
C PRO A 55 10.94 13.96 4.48
N SER A 56 11.31 13.75 5.75
CA SER A 56 11.52 14.85 6.71
C SER A 56 12.91 15.46 6.57
N SER A 57 13.86 14.71 6.00
CA SER A 57 15.24 15.13 5.78
C SER A 57 15.36 15.85 4.44
N ILE A 58 15.01 17.13 4.45
CA ILE A 58 15.19 18.05 3.31
C ILE A 58 16.24 19.10 3.67
N PRO A 59 16.93 19.70 2.69
CA PRO A 59 17.96 20.72 2.93
C PRO A 59 17.33 22.09 3.26
N GLN A 60 16.38 22.10 4.19
CA GLN A 60 15.80 23.30 4.76
C GLN A 60 15.94 23.25 6.27
N GLU A 61 16.11 24.41 6.89
CA GLU A 61 16.10 24.54 8.35
C GLU A 61 14.73 24.11 8.89
N GLN A 62 14.75 23.31 9.95
CA GLN A 62 13.58 22.87 10.71
C GLN A 62 13.89 22.99 12.20
N VAL A 63 12.87 23.18 13.04
CA VAL A 63 13.05 23.21 14.51
C VAL A 63 12.92 21.80 15.07
N THR A 64 13.84 21.41 15.95
CA THR A 64 13.81 20.11 16.63
C THR A 64 14.29 20.23 18.07
N LEU A 65 14.12 19.17 18.87
CA LEU A 65 14.64 19.11 20.25
C LEU A 65 16.11 18.68 20.22
N ASN A 66 17.01 19.54 20.71
CA ASN A 66 18.39 19.16 20.98
C ASN A 66 18.46 18.43 22.33
N LEU A 67 18.80 17.14 22.29
CA LEU A 67 18.85 16.30 23.50
C LEU A 67 20.00 16.65 24.45
N ALA A 68 21.05 17.33 23.99
CA ALA A 68 22.19 17.73 24.82
C ALA A 68 21.90 18.99 25.64
N THR A 69 21.17 19.94 25.06
CA THR A 69 20.79 21.20 25.72
C THR A 69 19.40 21.14 26.34
N ASN A 70 18.56 20.18 25.91
CA ASN A 70 17.15 20.04 26.25
C ASN A 70 16.29 21.24 25.80
N GLU A 71 16.70 21.90 24.72
CA GLU A 71 16.03 23.08 24.15
C GLU A 71 15.62 22.84 22.69
N GLN A 72 14.63 23.61 22.20
CA GLN A 72 14.28 23.60 20.78
C GLN A 72 15.27 24.45 20.00
N GLU A 73 15.90 23.86 19.00
CA GLU A 73 16.97 24.49 18.21
C GLU A 73 16.76 24.24 16.71
N PRO A 74 17.23 25.17 15.84
CA PRO A 74 17.23 24.96 14.41
C PRO A 74 18.22 23.85 14.00
N LEU A 75 17.75 22.94 13.15
CA LEU A 75 18.53 21.89 12.53
C LEU A 75 18.40 21.98 11.01
N THR A 76 19.53 22.04 10.32
CA THR A 76 19.59 21.80 8.88
C THR A 76 20.28 20.47 8.62
N VAL A 77 19.55 19.53 8.03
CA VAL A 77 20.12 18.23 7.65
C VAL A 77 21.04 18.41 6.45
N LYS A 78 22.30 18.00 6.58
CA LYS A 78 23.29 18.04 5.49
C LYS A 78 23.33 16.70 4.74
N GLY A 79 23.81 16.74 3.49
CA GLY A 79 24.00 15.57 2.65
C GLY A 79 22.96 15.43 1.52
N ARG A 80 23.14 14.40 0.70
CA ARG A 80 22.23 14.09 -0.42
C ARG A 80 21.09 13.21 0.08
N HIS A 81 19.91 13.80 0.24
CA HIS A 81 18.68 13.10 0.56
C HIS A 81 17.71 13.24 -0.61
N ASP A 82 16.92 12.21 -0.89
CA ASP A 82 15.90 12.30 -1.93
C ASP A 82 14.71 13.12 -1.40
N PRO A 83 14.35 14.26 -2.02
CA PRO A 83 13.17 15.02 -1.60
C PRO A 83 11.86 14.35 -2.03
N VAL A 84 11.93 13.35 -2.93
CA VAL A 84 10.79 12.62 -3.47
C VAL A 84 11.06 11.11 -3.41
N LEU A 85 10.30 10.39 -2.57
CA LEU A 85 10.46 8.96 -2.35
C LEU A 85 9.70 8.09 -3.36
N ALA A 86 8.59 8.60 -3.90
CA ALA A 86 7.60 7.80 -4.63
C ALA A 86 8.19 6.96 -5.77
N PRO A 87 9.07 7.48 -6.66
CA PRO A 87 9.63 6.68 -7.76
C PRO A 87 10.42 5.45 -7.30
N ARG A 88 11.11 5.53 -6.15
CA ARG A 88 11.86 4.40 -5.59
C ARG A 88 10.98 3.46 -4.79
N ALA A 89 9.93 4.00 -4.15
CA ALA A 89 9.02 3.22 -3.33
C ALA A 89 8.21 2.18 -4.13
N VAL A 90 7.92 2.45 -5.41
CA VAL A 90 7.16 1.52 -6.27
C VAL A 90 7.76 0.13 -6.29
N ALA A 91 9.06 0.02 -6.60
CA ALA A 91 9.74 -1.29 -6.66
C ALA A 91 9.72 -2.03 -5.32
N VAL A 92 9.85 -1.30 -4.21
CA VAL A 92 9.79 -1.88 -2.85
C VAL A 92 8.38 -2.40 -2.56
N VAL A 93 7.34 -1.62 -2.86
CA VAL A 93 5.94 -2.03 -2.64
C VAL A 93 5.61 -3.28 -3.45
N GLU A 94 6.00 -3.32 -4.72
CA GLU A 94 5.78 -4.49 -5.59
C GLU A 94 6.50 -5.73 -5.06
N ALA A 95 7.75 -5.58 -4.62
CA ALA A 95 8.51 -6.69 -4.05
C ALA A 95 7.85 -7.22 -2.76
N MET A 96 7.43 -6.32 -1.86
CA MET A 96 6.76 -6.70 -0.62
C MET A 96 5.40 -7.36 -0.86
N ALA A 97 4.62 -6.88 -1.84
CA ALA A 97 3.36 -7.50 -2.23
C ALA A 97 3.57 -8.93 -2.76
N LYS A 98 4.55 -9.12 -3.66
CA LYS A 98 4.91 -10.45 -4.17
C LYS A 98 5.39 -11.38 -3.06
N PHE A 99 6.21 -10.87 -2.14
CA PHE A 99 6.70 -11.64 -1.01
C PHE A 99 5.56 -12.12 -0.10
N ALA A 100 4.62 -11.23 0.24
CA ALA A 100 3.45 -11.59 1.04
C ALA A 100 2.55 -12.63 0.35
N VAL A 101 2.29 -12.46 -0.95
CA VAL A 101 1.48 -13.43 -1.72
C VAL A 101 2.18 -14.78 -1.81
N ALA A 102 3.50 -14.81 -2.01
CA ALA A 102 4.27 -16.05 -2.06
C ALA A 102 4.25 -16.80 -0.71
N ASP A 103 4.43 -16.09 0.42
CA ASP A 103 4.32 -16.68 1.75
C ASP A 103 2.93 -17.27 2.01
N LEU A 104 1.86 -16.56 1.62
CA LEU A 104 0.49 -17.06 1.73
C LEU A 104 0.24 -18.28 0.83
N ALA A 105 0.77 -18.27 -0.40
CA ALA A 105 0.65 -19.39 -1.33
C ALA A 105 1.34 -20.65 -0.80
N LEU A 106 2.55 -20.52 -0.25
CA LEU A 106 3.29 -21.61 0.38
C LEU A 106 2.54 -22.18 1.60
N ARG A 107 2.08 -21.31 2.51
CA ARG A 107 1.31 -21.75 3.69
C ARG A 107 -0.01 -22.41 3.34
N GLY A 108 -0.65 -21.96 2.26
CA GLY A 108 -1.89 -22.53 1.74
C GLY A 108 -1.71 -23.81 0.91
N GLY A 109 -0.47 -24.22 0.62
CA GLY A 109 -0.20 -25.38 -0.25
C GLY A 109 -0.51 -25.15 -1.73
N PHE A 110 -0.58 -23.88 -2.17
CA PHE A 110 -0.80 -23.48 -3.57
C PHE A 110 0.50 -23.38 -4.37
N TYR A 111 1.64 -23.56 -3.71
CA TYR A 111 2.96 -23.63 -4.32
C TYR A 111 3.68 -24.84 -3.73
N SER A 112 4.17 -25.73 -4.58
CA SER A 112 5.10 -26.79 -4.22
C SER A 112 6.45 -26.49 -4.88
N GLU A 113 7.55 -26.80 -4.20
CA GLU A 113 8.88 -26.84 -4.83
C GLU A 113 8.93 -27.80 -6.02
#